data_AF-C5FY86-F1
#
_entry.id   AF-C5FY86-F1
#
_cell.length_a   1.000
_cell.length_b   1.000
_cell.length_c   1.000
_cell.angle_alpha   90.00
_cell.angle_beta   90.00
_cell.angle_gamma   90.00
#
_symmetry.space_group_name_H-M   'P 1'
#
loop_
_entity.id
_entity.type
_entity.pdbx_description
1 polymer ?
#
loop_
_entity_poly.entity_id
_entity_poly.type
_entity_poly.pdbx_seq_one_letter_code
_entity_poly.pdbx_strand_id
1 'polypeptide(L)'
;MAPRQGSRKTRPNSRGKSNRRADTMESESGLSVDSAAEMTDLIKKLNNSVAGRKAANDGRQKIQAQHKACVKKMEDKLKEVSQSNRKAILEYRKTQLERLSELAKRKLEIENEIAKHVLFLEKEYKDTSQAVKAVLEEKIETLRK
;
A
#
# COMPACT_ATOMS: atom_id res chain seq x y z
N MET A 1 17.36 21.44 -3.52
CA MET A 1 17.92 21.28 -4.88
C MET A 1 17.10 20.27 -5.67
N ALA A 2 16.66 20.70 -6.85
CA ALA A 2 16.18 20.03 -8.07
C ALA A 2 15.47 18.64 -8.04
N PRO A 3 14.26 18.54 -8.64
CA PRO A 3 13.70 17.29 -9.15
C PRO A 3 14.24 16.97 -10.56
N ARG A 4 14.53 15.70 -10.85
CA ARG A 4 14.95 15.28 -12.21
C ARG A 4 13.74 14.96 -13.10
N GLN A 5 13.63 15.79 -14.13
CA GLN A 5 12.94 15.60 -15.42
C GLN A 5 13.16 14.17 -15.96
N GLY A 6 12.21 13.48 -16.58
CA GLY A 6 11.43 13.93 -17.73
C GLY A 6 12.12 13.49 -19.01
N SER A 7 11.95 12.23 -19.43
CA SER A 7 12.38 11.76 -20.76
C SER A 7 11.21 11.13 -21.52
N ARG A 8 10.62 11.94 -22.40
CA ARG A 8 9.73 11.58 -23.50
C ARG A 8 10.51 10.94 -24.65
N LYS A 9 9.79 10.16 -25.47
CA LYS A 9 10.15 9.55 -26.78
C LYS A 9 11.02 8.29 -26.65
N THR A 10 10.76 7.19 -27.35
CA THR A 10 10.30 7.08 -28.75
C THR A 10 9.68 5.71 -29.00
N ARG A 11 8.50 5.64 -29.64
CA ARG A 11 7.98 4.41 -30.27
C ARG A 11 8.59 4.29 -31.67
N PRO A 12 9.17 3.14 -32.07
CA PRO A 12 9.31 2.80 -33.48
C PRO A 12 8.08 1.99 -33.92
N ASN A 13 7.26 2.62 -34.74
CA ASN A 13 6.14 2.01 -35.45
C ASN A 13 6.68 1.43 -36.76
N SER A 14 7.21 0.19 -36.74
CA SER A 14 7.71 -0.48 -37.94
C SER A 14 6.62 -1.36 -38.57
N ARG A 15 5.75 -0.75 -39.38
CA ARG A 15 4.93 -1.50 -40.34
C ARG A 15 5.79 -1.79 -41.58
N GLY A 16 6.23 -3.04 -41.72
CA GLY A 16 6.85 -3.52 -42.94
C GLY A 16 5.85 -3.52 -44.10
N LYS A 17 5.98 -2.57 -45.02
CA LYS A 17 5.35 -2.61 -46.34
C LYS A 17 6.10 -3.64 -47.19
N SER A 18 5.50 -4.77 -47.50
CA SER A 18 6.06 -5.70 -48.49
C SER A 18 5.75 -5.20 -49.90
N ASN A 19 6.78 -4.75 -50.61
CA ASN A 19 6.78 -4.61 -52.06
C ASN A 19 6.87 -6.01 -52.69
N ARG A 20 5.82 -6.46 -53.39
CA ARG A 20 5.95 -7.53 -54.39
C ARG A 20 5.05 -7.24 -55.61
N ARG A 21 5.75 -6.82 -56.67
CA ARG A 21 5.56 -7.02 -58.12
C ARG A 21 4.22 -6.63 -58.75
N ALA A 22 4.30 -5.60 -59.59
CA ALA A 22 3.46 -5.49 -60.77
C ALA A 22 4.14 -6.31 -61.88
N ASP A 23 3.44 -7.30 -62.43
CA ASP A 23 3.77 -7.93 -63.69
C ASP A 23 2.48 -8.13 -64.49
N THR A 24 2.46 -7.44 -65.63
CA THR A 24 1.86 -7.79 -66.93
C THR A 24 0.35 -8.00 -67.05
N MET A 25 -0.26 -7.04 -67.74
CA MET A 25 -1.60 -7.04 -68.32
C MET A 25 -1.57 -7.80 -69.66
N GLU A 26 -2.31 -8.91 -69.75
CA GLU A 26 -2.74 -9.50 -71.02
C GLU A 26 -4.26 -9.60 -70.93
N SER A 27 -4.94 -8.60 -71.50
CA SER A 27 -6.39 -8.60 -71.68
C SER A 27 -6.72 -9.39 -72.93
N GLU A 28 -6.99 -10.69 -72.79
CA GLU A 28 -7.71 -11.43 -73.81
C GLU A 28 -9.21 -11.37 -73.52
N SER A 29 -9.92 -10.78 -74.48
CA SER A 29 -11.37 -10.66 -74.50
C SER A 29 -12.02 -12.04 -74.68
N GLY A 30 -12.52 -12.60 -73.58
CA GLY A 30 -13.49 -13.69 -73.60
C GLY A 30 -14.78 -13.21 -72.95
N LEU A 31 -15.84 -12.99 -73.74
CA LEU A 31 -17.20 -12.81 -73.22
C LEU A 31 -17.60 -14.12 -72.51
N SER A 32 -17.40 -14.22 -71.20
CA SER A 32 -17.83 -15.37 -70.40
C SER A 32 -19.08 -15.05 -69.59
N VAL A 33 -19.99 -16.02 -69.58
CA VAL A 33 -21.27 -16.11 -68.87
C VAL A 33 -21.10 -16.08 -67.33
N ASP A 34 -19.88 -15.95 -66.82
CA ASP A 34 -19.48 -16.05 -65.40
C ASP A 34 -19.49 -14.73 -64.60
N SER A 35 -19.73 -13.57 -65.22
CA SER A 35 -19.69 -12.27 -64.51
C SER A 35 -20.69 -12.17 -63.34
N ALA A 36 -21.86 -12.81 -63.48
CA ALA A 36 -22.84 -12.90 -62.40
C ALA A 36 -22.37 -13.79 -61.24
N ALA A 37 -21.68 -14.89 -61.55
CA ALA A 37 -21.11 -15.79 -60.54
C ALA A 37 -19.98 -15.08 -59.78
N GLU A 38 -19.08 -14.39 -60.48
CA GLU A 38 -18.01 -13.58 -59.88
C GLU A 38 -18.56 -12.45 -59.00
N MET A 39 -19.62 -11.75 -59.44
CA MET A 39 -20.31 -10.74 -58.63
C MET A 39 -20.93 -11.36 -57.37
N THR A 40 -21.58 -12.52 -57.47
CA THR A 40 -22.14 -13.19 -56.29
C THR A 40 -21.07 -13.66 -55.32
N ASP A 41 -19.91 -14.10 -55.81
CA ASP A 41 -18.79 -14.51 -54.98
C ASP A 41 -18.09 -13.31 -54.31
N LEU A 42 -18.00 -12.17 -54.99
CA LEU A 42 -17.56 -10.91 -54.38
C LEU A 42 -18.49 -10.47 -53.24
N ILE A 43 -19.82 -10.54 -53.46
CA ILE A 43 -20.82 -10.22 -52.44
C ILE A 43 -20.71 -11.17 -51.24
N LYS A 44 -20.55 -12.49 -51.47
CA LYS A 44 -20.32 -13.47 -50.39
C LYS A 44 -19.04 -13.18 -49.60
N LYS A 45 -17.93 -12.88 -50.29
CA LYS A 45 -16.65 -12.53 -49.63
C LYS A 45 -16.78 -11.27 -48.79
N LEU A 46 -17.49 -10.25 -49.27
CA LEU A 46 -17.75 -9.03 -48.51
C LEU A 46 -18.61 -9.30 -47.27
N ASN A 47 -19.68 -10.08 -47.41
CA ASN A 47 -20.54 -10.45 -46.29
C ASN A 47 -19.78 -11.25 -45.22
N ASN A 48 -18.96 -12.23 -45.64
CA ASN A 48 -18.14 -13.02 -44.73
C ASN A 48 -17.05 -12.17 -44.03
N SER A 49 -16.44 -11.22 -44.74
CA SER A 49 -15.48 -10.27 -44.17
C SER A 49 -16.13 -9.34 -43.13
N VAL A 50 -17.33 -8.83 -43.42
CA VAL A 50 -18.11 -8.00 -42.49
C VAL A 50 -18.51 -8.81 -41.25
N ALA A 51 -18.99 -10.04 -41.41
CA ALA A 51 -19.35 -10.92 -40.31
C ALA A 51 -18.12 -11.26 -39.43
N GLY A 52 -16.98 -11.58 -40.03
CA GLY A 52 -15.73 -11.84 -39.32
C GLY A 52 -15.21 -10.63 -38.53
N ARG A 53 -15.33 -9.41 -39.09
CA ARG A 53 -14.99 -8.17 -38.39
C ARG A 53 -15.89 -7.90 -37.20
N LYS A 54 -17.20 -8.15 -37.32
CA LYS A 54 -18.15 -8.03 -36.20
C LYS A 54 -17.79 -9.00 -35.07
N ALA A 55 -17.62 -10.28 -35.39
CA ALA A 55 -17.23 -11.30 -34.41
C ALA A 55 -15.89 -10.98 -33.70
N ALA A 56 -14.89 -10.48 -34.44
CA ALA A 56 -13.61 -10.06 -33.85
C ALA A 56 -13.75 -8.87 -32.90
N ASN A 57 -14.60 -7.89 -33.25
CA ASN A 57 -14.91 -6.75 -32.39
C ASN A 57 -15.69 -7.17 -31.14
N ASP A 58 -16.67 -8.06 -31.26
CA ASP A 58 -17.44 -8.58 -30.14
C ASP A 58 -16.55 -9.36 -29.17
N GLY A 59 -15.63 -10.18 -29.70
CA GLY A 59 -14.61 -10.87 -28.91
C GLY A 59 -13.70 -9.88 -28.15
N ARG A 60 -13.26 -8.81 -28.81
CA ARG A 60 -12.45 -7.75 -28.19
C ARG A 60 -13.22 -7.04 -27.07
N GLN A 61 -14.49 -6.69 -27.29
CA GLN A 61 -15.33 -6.05 -26.29
C GLN A 61 -15.53 -6.96 -25.07
N LYS A 62 -15.75 -8.26 -25.30
CA LYS A 62 -15.88 -9.25 -24.22
C LYS A 62 -14.62 -9.34 -23.36
N ILE A 63 -13.44 -9.41 -23.98
CA ILE A 63 -12.16 -9.43 -23.27
C ILE A 63 -11.97 -8.14 -22.46
N GLN A 64 -12.30 -6.98 -23.05
CA GLN A 64 -12.18 -5.69 -22.36
C GLN A 64 -13.13 -5.59 -21.15
N ALA A 65 -14.36 -6.08 -21.28
CA ALA A 65 -15.33 -6.11 -20.18
C ALA A 65 -14.86 -7.02 -19.04
N GLN A 66 -14.35 -8.21 -19.36
CA GLN A 66 -13.79 -9.14 -18.37
C GLN A 66 -12.58 -8.53 -17.64
N HIS A 67 -11.66 -7.91 -18.38
CA HIS A 67 -10.51 -7.23 -17.79
C HIS A 67 -10.94 -6.10 -16.84
N LYS A 68 -11.88 -5.25 -17.26
CA LYS A 68 -12.42 -4.16 -16.43
C LYS A 68 -13.08 -4.69 -15.15
N ALA A 69 -13.85 -5.78 -15.26
CA ALA A 69 -14.45 -6.42 -14.11
C ALA A 69 -13.40 -7.02 -13.15
N CYS A 70 -12.34 -7.64 -13.69
CA CYS A 70 -11.24 -8.18 -12.91
C CYS A 70 -10.48 -7.08 -12.15
N VAL A 71 -10.13 -5.98 -12.85
CA VAL A 71 -9.47 -4.82 -12.23
C VAL A 71 -10.31 -4.25 -11.10
N LYS A 72 -11.61 -4.04 -11.32
CA LYS A 72 -12.51 -3.54 -10.28
C LYS A 72 -12.54 -4.46 -9.04
N LYS A 73 -12.64 -5.78 -9.24
CA LYS A 73 -12.57 -6.75 -8.13
C LYS A 73 -11.27 -6.67 -7.34
N MET A 74 -10.14 -6.48 -8.03
CA MET A 74 -8.84 -6.32 -7.37
C MET A 74 -8.75 -5.01 -6.59
N GLU A 75 -9.26 -3.91 -7.17
CA GLU A 75 -9.31 -2.60 -6.49
C GLU A 75 -10.16 -2.66 -5.22
N ASP A 76 -11.32 -3.32 -5.28
CA ASP A 76 -12.22 -3.47 -4.14
C ASP A 76 -11.56 -4.29 -3.02
N LYS A 77 -10.94 -5.43 -3.36
CA LYS A 77 -10.15 -6.23 -2.41
C LYS A 77 -8.99 -5.45 -1.81
N LEU A 78 -8.29 -4.65 -2.60
CA LEU A 78 -7.17 -3.82 -2.12
C LEU A 78 -7.65 -2.76 -1.12
N LYS A 79 -8.81 -2.15 -1.37
CA LYS A 79 -9.44 -1.20 -0.44
C LYS A 79 -9.83 -1.90 0.86
N GLU A 80 -10.43 -3.08 0.80
CA GLU A 80 -10.79 -3.87 1.99
C GLU A 80 -9.56 -4.21 2.84
N VAL A 81 -8.49 -4.72 2.21
CA VAL A 81 -7.23 -5.02 2.90
C VAL A 81 -6.61 -3.76 3.50
N SER A 82 -6.59 -2.64 2.76
CA SER A 82 -6.07 -1.37 3.26
C SER A 82 -6.85 -0.88 4.48
N GLN A 83 -8.18 -0.96 4.46
CA GLN A 83 -9.03 -0.58 5.59
C GLN A 83 -8.83 -1.51 6.79
N SER A 84 -8.78 -2.82 6.56
CA SER A 84 -8.53 -3.82 7.61
C SER A 84 -7.17 -3.60 8.28
N ASN A 85 -6.10 -3.45 7.48
CA ASN A 85 -4.77 -3.17 7.98
C ASN A 85 -4.71 -1.88 8.78
N ARG A 86 -5.37 -0.81 8.30
CA ARG A 86 -5.45 0.45 9.03
C ARG A 86 -6.11 0.27 10.39
N LYS A 87 -7.23 -0.46 10.46
CA LYS A 87 -7.93 -0.74 11.73
C LYS A 87 -7.04 -1.54 12.69
N ALA A 88 -6.45 -2.64 12.21
CA ALA A 88 -5.59 -3.50 13.02
C ALA A 88 -4.37 -2.72 13.59
N ILE A 89 -3.74 -1.87 12.77
CA ILE A 89 -2.63 -1.03 13.22
C ILE A 89 -3.08 -0.05 14.30
N LEU A 90 -4.24 0.61 14.11
CA LEU A 90 -4.75 1.57 15.09
C LEU A 90 -5.13 0.90 16.42
N GLU A 91 -5.77 -0.26 16.38
CA GLU A 91 -6.09 -1.05 17.57
C GLU A 91 -4.82 -1.49 18.30
N TYR A 92 -3.83 -1.98 17.56
CA TYR A 92 -2.54 -2.33 18.14
C TYR A 92 -1.83 -1.13 18.79
N ARG A 93 -1.84 0.03 18.13
CA ARG A 93 -1.26 1.26 18.70
C ARG A 93 -2.02 1.74 19.93
N LYS A 94 -3.34 1.60 19.94
CA LYS A 94 -4.18 1.93 21.10
C LYS A 94 -3.80 1.07 22.31
N THR A 95 -3.71 -0.24 22.15
CA THR A 95 -3.33 -1.14 23.26
C THR A 95 -1.91 -0.90 23.75
N GLN A 96 -0.97 -0.56 22.86
CA GLN A 96 0.37 -0.12 23.25
C GLN A 96 0.35 1.15 24.12
N LEU A 97 -0.45 2.15 23.73
CA LEU A 97 -0.57 3.41 24.47
C LEU A 97 -1.23 3.20 25.83
N GLU A 98 -2.27 2.38 25.91
CA GLU A 98 -2.93 2.02 27.18
C GLU A 98 -1.94 1.36 28.13
N ARG A 99 -1.18 0.38 27.66
CA ARG A 99 -0.13 -0.29 28.44
C ARG A 99 0.95 0.68 28.92
N LEU A 100 1.40 1.60 28.06
CA LEU A 100 2.39 2.62 28.44
C LEU A 100 1.85 3.58 29.50
N SER A 101 0.58 3.97 29.40
CA SER A 101 -0.11 4.81 30.39
C SER A 101 -0.19 4.11 31.75
N GLU A 102 -0.57 2.83 31.77
CA GLU A 102 -0.60 2.03 33.00
C GLU A 102 0.79 1.89 33.63
N LEU A 103 1.83 1.65 32.82
CA LEU A 103 3.21 1.56 33.31
C LEU A 103 3.68 2.90 33.89
N ALA A 104 3.34 4.02 33.25
CA ALA A 104 3.68 5.34 33.76
C ALA A 104 3.00 5.63 35.12
N LYS A 105 1.73 5.24 35.27
CA LYS A 105 0.99 5.36 36.54
C LYS A 105 1.63 4.51 37.64
N ARG A 106 1.88 3.23 37.38
CA ARG A 106 2.54 2.33 38.34
C ARG A 106 3.92 2.81 38.74
N LYS A 107 4.69 3.33 37.77
CA LYS A 107 6.00 3.93 38.05
C LYS A 107 5.88 5.10 39.02
N LEU A 108 4.93 6.00 38.78
CA LEU A 108 4.70 7.16 39.65
C LEU A 108 4.24 6.74 41.06
N GLU A 109 3.39 5.72 41.18
CA GLU A 109 2.98 5.14 42.46
C GLU A 109 4.20 4.63 43.26
N ILE A 110 5.05 3.84 42.60
CA ILE A 110 6.28 3.31 43.21
C ILE A 110 7.25 4.44 43.60
N GLU A 111 7.46 5.43 42.74
CA GLU A 111 8.32 6.58 43.04
C GLU A 111 7.81 7.37 44.25
N ASN A 112 6.49 7.54 44.38
CA ASN A 112 5.88 8.19 45.54
C ASN A 112 6.04 7.36 46.83
N GLU A 113 5.91 6.04 46.76
CA GLU A 113 6.16 5.15 47.89
C GLU A 113 7.62 5.22 48.35
N ILE A 114 8.56 5.15 47.40
CA ILE A 114 9.99 5.31 47.68
C ILE A 114 10.25 6.66 48.34
N ALA A 115 9.70 7.76 47.81
CA ALA A 115 9.87 9.09 48.39
C ALA A 115 9.36 9.17 49.84
N LYS A 116 8.21 8.55 50.14
CA LYS A 116 7.69 8.46 51.52
C LYS A 116 8.64 7.70 52.44
N HIS A 117 9.15 6.55 51.99
CA HIS A 117 10.10 5.76 52.77
C HIS A 117 11.41 6.51 53.03
N VAL A 118 11.94 7.22 52.03
CA VAL A 118 13.13 8.04 52.18
C VAL A 118 12.90 9.14 53.23
N LEU A 119 11.79 9.87 53.15
CA LEU A 119 11.46 10.91 54.13
C LEU A 119 11.30 10.35 55.55
N PHE A 120 10.70 9.17 55.68
CA PHE A 120 10.58 8.49 56.96
C PHE A 120 11.96 8.13 57.55
N LEU A 121 12.84 7.53 56.75
CA LEU A 121 14.20 7.18 57.16
C LEU A 121 15.04 8.41 57.51
N GLU A 122 14.92 9.50 56.75
CA GLU A 122 15.59 10.77 57.06
C GLU A 122 15.15 11.33 58.41
N LYS A 123 13.86 11.20 58.74
CA LYS A 123 13.33 11.61 60.03
C LYS A 123 13.88 10.74 61.15
N GLU A 124 13.79 9.41 61.04
CA GLU A 124 14.33 8.50 62.05
C GLU A 124 15.83 8.71 62.27
N TYR A 125 16.59 8.92 61.21
CA TYR A 125 18.02 9.22 61.32
C TYR A 125 18.28 10.52 62.08
N LYS A 126 17.52 11.59 61.81
CA LYS A 126 17.66 12.87 62.53
C LYS A 126 17.29 12.73 64.00
N ASP A 127 16.17 12.06 64.28
CA ASP A 127 15.66 11.87 65.65
C ASP A 127 16.67 11.04 66.47
N THR A 128 17.17 9.94 65.92
CA THR A 128 18.19 9.11 66.58
C THR A 128 19.53 9.84 66.73
N SER A 129 19.97 10.60 65.74
CA SER A 129 21.19 11.41 65.83
C SER A 129 21.10 12.47 66.94
N GLN A 130 19.94 13.13 67.08
CA GLN A 130 19.70 14.08 68.16
C GLN A 130 19.69 13.40 69.53
N ALA A 131 19.03 12.25 69.65
CA ALA A 131 19.01 11.48 70.90
C ALA A 131 20.42 11.05 71.33
N VAL A 132 21.25 10.58 70.39
CA VAL A 132 22.64 10.21 70.67
C VAL A 132 23.47 11.42 71.12
N LYS A 133 23.30 12.59 70.48
CA LYS A 133 23.97 13.83 70.90
C LYS A 133 23.57 14.23 72.32
N ALA A 134 22.28 14.20 72.65
CA ALA A 134 21.80 14.53 73.98
C ALA A 134 22.39 13.60 75.06
N VAL A 135 22.42 12.29 74.81
CA VAL A 135 23.03 11.31 75.73
C VAL A 135 24.54 11.53 75.87
N LEU A 136 25.24 11.88 74.79
CA LEU A 136 26.67 12.20 74.83
C LEU A 136 26.94 13.47 75.65
N GLU A 137 26.17 14.52 75.45
CA GLU A 137 26.28 15.78 76.19
C GLU A 137 26.05 15.58 77.69
N GLU A 138 25.00 14.84 78.06
CA GLU A 138 24.73 14.47 79.46
C GLU A 138 25.89 13.68 80.09
N LYS A 139 26.44 12.71 79.37
CA LYS A 139 27.60 11.92 79.85
C LYS A 139 28.86 12.77 80.00
N ILE A 140 29.10 13.72 79.10
CA ILE A 140 30.25 14.63 79.22
C ILE A 140 30.07 15.55 80.42
N GLU A 141 28.86 16.06 80.66
CA GLU A 141 28.58 16.97 81.75
C GLU A 141 28.68 16.28 83.12
N THR A 142 28.23 15.03 83.23
CA THR A 142 28.41 14.20 84.43
C THR A 142 29.87 13.89 84.74
N LEU A 143 30.71 13.68 83.72
CA LEU A 143 32.16 13.45 83.91
C LEU A 143 32.96 14.73 84.21
N ARG A 144 32.37 15.92 84.02
CA ARG A 144 33.03 17.21 84.31
C ARG A 144 32.75 17.74 85.71
N LYS A 145 31.83 17.12 86.45
CA LYS A 145 31.52 17.42 87.86
C LYS A 145 32.33 16.51 88.77
#